data_AF-A0A525CKR4-F1
#
_entry.id   AF-A0A525CKR4-F1
#
_cell.length_a   1.000
_cell.length_b   1.000
_cell.length_c   1.000
_cell.angle_alpha   90.00
_cell.angle_beta   90.00
_cell.angle_gamma   90.00
#
_symmetry.space_group_name_H-M   'P 1'
#
loop_
_entity.id
_entity.type
_entity.pdbx_description
1 polymer ?
#
loop_
_entity_poly.entity_id
_entity_poly.type
_entity_poly.pdbx_seq_one_letter_code
_entity_poly.pdbx_strand_id
1 'polypeptide(L)'
;MKISVDRNVLEVTPENEQETASLDLLWKVVVDCHGNNKKIVPMGQFIPGTDALARFHIEGVQGGMTTFSNEKSAAADATYYCEICNKYMNVKSGEPVPLCCGRDMETID
;
A
#
# COMPACT_ATOMS: atom_id res chain seq x y z
N MET A 1 13.05 7.72 14.18
CA MET A 1 11.71 8.31 14.22
C MET A 1 11.00 7.82 15.47
N LYS A 2 10.35 8.71 16.22
CA LYS A 2 9.57 8.37 17.41
C LYS A 2 8.08 8.39 17.11
N ILE A 3 7.35 7.38 17.59
CA ILE A 3 5.90 7.27 17.45
C ILE A 3 5.27 7.20 18.85
N SER A 4 4.24 8.02 19.09
CA SER A 4 3.38 7.95 20.28
C SER A 4 1.90 7.90 19.89
N VAL A 5 1.09 7.30 20.75
CA VAL A 5 -0.37 7.29 20.61
C VAL A 5 -0.96 7.92 21.87
N ASP A 6 -1.59 9.08 21.72
CA ASP A 6 -2.40 9.70 22.78
C ASP A 6 -3.88 9.57 22.41
N ARG A 7 -4.58 8.66 23.11
CA ARG A 7 -5.98 8.31 22.84
C ARG A 7 -6.20 7.88 21.38
N ASN A 8 -6.78 8.75 20.56
CA ASN A 8 -7.07 8.53 19.15
C ASN A 8 -6.17 9.36 18.22
N VAL A 9 -5.09 9.94 18.74
CA VAL A 9 -4.13 10.75 17.99
C VAL A 9 -2.82 9.96 17.87
N LEU A 10 -2.37 9.76 16.63
CA LEU A 10 -1.05 9.24 16.30
C LEU A 10 -0.09 10.43 16.15
N GLU A 11 0.99 10.42 16.90
CA GLU A 11 2.03 11.42 16.83
C GLU A 11 3.31 10.79 16.28
N VAL A 12 3.92 11.46 15.29
CA VAL A 12 5.17 11.03 14.66
C VAL A 12 6.17 12.18 14.74
N THR A 13 7.29 11.95 15.42
CA THR A 13 8.38 12.93 15.56
C THR A 13 9.61 12.42 14.81
N PRO A 14 10.10 13.12 13.76
CA PRO A 14 11.34 12.75 13.09
C PRO A 14 12.53 13.05 14.00
N GLU A 15 13.56 12.22 13.95
CA GLU A 15 14.76 12.32 14.79
C GLU A 15 16.02 12.70 13.99
N ASN A 16 15.91 12.78 12.66
CA ASN A 16 16.98 13.20 11.77
C ASN A 16 16.44 13.84 10.48
N GLU A 17 17.35 14.35 9.63
CA GLU A 17 17.00 15.06 8.38
C GLU A 17 16.30 14.16 7.36
N GLN A 18 16.74 12.90 7.22
CA GLN A 18 16.14 11.93 6.30
C GLN A 18 14.67 11.64 6.68
N GLU A 19 14.41 11.46 7.97
CA GLU A 19 13.05 11.24 8.49
C GLU A 19 12.18 12.48 8.34
N THR A 20 12.75 13.67 8.55
CA THR A 20 12.04 14.94 8.32
C THR A 20 11.59 15.05 6.87
N ALA A 21 12.48 14.77 5.91
CA ALA A 21 12.15 14.77 4.49
C ALA A 21 11.07 13.72 4.13
N SER A 22 11.14 12.54 4.76
CA SER A 22 10.14 11.48 4.55
C SER A 22 8.76 11.88 5.10
N LEU A 23 8.71 12.52 6.27
CA LEU A 23 7.46 13.00 6.88
C LEU A 23 6.85 14.16 6.10
N ASP A 24 7.67 15.09 5.58
CA ASP A 24 7.21 16.18 4.69
C ASP A 24 6.59 15.62 3.40
N LEU A 25 7.22 14.63 2.77
CA LEU A 25 6.66 13.94 1.61
C LEU A 25 5.31 13.29 1.94
N LEU A 26 5.23 12.56 3.06
CA LEU A 26 3.98 11.95 3.51
C LEU A 26 2.90 13.02 3.67
N TRP A 27 3.20 14.13 4.34
CA TRP A 27 2.26 15.22 4.62
C TRP A 27 1.66 15.80 3.34
N LYS A 28 2.51 16.03 2.31
CA LYS A 28 2.08 16.52 0.99
C LYS A 28 1.18 15.54 0.25
N VAL A 29 1.31 14.24 0.50
CA VAL A 29 0.46 13.21 -0.12
C VAL A 29 -0.89 13.10 0.60
N VAL A 30 -0.90 13.19 1.93
CA VAL A 30 -2.10 12.94 2.73
C VAL A 30 -2.97 14.17 2.93
N VAL A 31 -2.38 15.37 2.93
CA VAL A 31 -3.14 16.62 3.00
C VAL A 31 -3.62 16.99 1.60
N ASP A 32 -4.93 17.16 1.46
CA ASP A 32 -5.53 17.72 0.25
C ASP A 32 -6.09 19.10 0.57
N CYS A 33 -5.43 20.15 0.09
CA CYS A 33 -5.83 21.54 0.36
C CYS A 33 -7.22 21.90 -0.20
N HIS A 34 -7.77 21.12 -1.14
CA HIS A 34 -9.04 21.42 -1.81
C HIS A 34 -10.15 20.41 -1.49
N GLY A 35 -9.86 19.39 -0.68
CA GLY A 35 -10.76 18.28 -0.40
C GLY A 35 -10.69 17.81 1.05
N ASN A 36 -10.99 16.53 1.27
CA ASN A 36 -10.74 15.88 2.55
C ASN A 36 -9.34 15.27 2.56
N ASN A 37 -8.66 15.36 3.71
CA ASN A 37 -7.40 14.63 3.91
C ASN A 37 -7.59 13.14 3.61
N LYS A 38 -6.57 12.53 3.01
CA LYS A 38 -6.57 11.10 2.69
C LYS A 38 -6.46 10.29 3.97
N LYS A 39 -7.14 9.14 3.99
CA LYS A 39 -7.08 8.21 5.12
C LYS A 39 -5.88 7.29 4.95
N ILE A 40 -5.14 7.09 6.03
CA ILE A 40 -4.08 6.09 6.12
C ILE A 40 -4.67 4.90 6.89
N VAL A 41 -4.67 3.71 6.27
CA VAL A 41 -5.25 2.50 6.86
C VAL A 41 -4.17 1.41 7.00
N PRO A 42 -4.08 0.74 8.16
CA PRO A 42 -3.07 -0.30 8.37
C PRO A 42 -3.27 -1.46 7.38
N MET A 43 -2.15 -2.02 6.91
CA MET A 43 -2.12 -3.16 6.00
C MET A 43 -1.48 -4.36 6.68
N GLY A 44 -2.23 -5.46 6.75
CA GLY A 44 -1.78 -6.69 7.40
C GLY A 44 -1.65 -6.54 8.92
N GLN A 45 -0.81 -7.39 9.51
CA GLN A 45 -0.51 -7.38 10.94
C GLN A 45 0.94 -6.91 11.16
N PHE A 46 1.19 -6.21 12.27
CA PHE A 46 2.53 -5.94 12.77
C PHE A 46 2.71 -6.66 14.12
N ILE A 47 3.66 -7.58 14.18
CA ILE A 47 4.02 -8.35 15.37
C ILE A 47 5.41 -7.91 15.84
N PRO A 48 5.50 -7.23 17.01
CA PRO A 48 6.79 -6.83 17.57
C PRO A 48 7.75 -8.02 17.73
N GLY A 49 8.96 -7.89 17.19
CA GLY A 49 9.99 -8.93 17.25
C GLY A 49 9.94 -9.96 16.11
N THR A 50 8.88 -9.96 15.30
CA THR A 50 8.79 -10.76 14.08
C THR A 50 8.87 -9.87 12.84
N ASP A 51 8.07 -8.80 12.79
CA ASP A 51 8.02 -7.89 11.66
C ASP A 51 9.00 -6.72 11.84
N ALA A 52 9.70 -6.38 10.76
CA ALA A 52 10.63 -5.26 10.74
C ALA A 52 9.95 -3.93 10.38
N LEU A 53 8.73 -3.96 9.82
CA LEU A 53 8.06 -2.77 9.29
C LEU A 53 6.53 -2.87 9.43
N ALA A 54 5.89 -1.76 9.80
CA ALA A 54 4.44 -1.60 9.73
C ALA A 54 4.07 -0.95 8.39
N ARG A 55 3.08 -1.51 7.68
CA ARG A 55 2.61 -0.96 6.39
C ARG A 55 1.26 -0.30 6.55
N PHE A 56 1.07 0.76 5.77
CA PHE A 56 -0.20 1.44 5.66
C PHE A 56 -0.51 1.75 4.19
N HIS A 57 -1.78 1.60 3.81
CA HIS A 57 -2.31 2.03 2.54
C HIS A 57 -2.85 3.45 2.67
N ILE A 58 -2.59 4.32 1.69
CA ILE A 58 -3.16 5.67 1.63
C ILE A 58 -4.34 5.66 0.66
N GLU A 59 -5.55 5.80 1.19
CA GLU A 59 -6.77 5.75 0.38
C GLU A 59 -6.83 6.90 -0.63
N GLY A 60 -7.28 6.59 -1.86
CA GLY A 60 -7.40 7.56 -2.94
C GLY A 60 -6.07 8.00 -3.56
N VAL A 61 -4.94 7.38 -3.19
CA VAL A 61 -3.69 7.48 -3.93
C VAL A 61 -3.61 6.31 -4.91
N GLN A 62 -3.36 6.61 -6.18
CA GLN A 62 -3.20 5.57 -7.17
C GLN A 62 -1.92 4.77 -6.87
N GLY A 63 -2.06 3.47 -6.63
CA GLY A 63 -0.93 2.54 -6.52
C GLY A 63 -0.17 2.39 -7.83
N GLY A 64 0.79 1.46 -7.86
CA GLY A 64 1.60 1.21 -9.07
C GLY A 64 0.75 0.95 -10.31
N MET A 65 1.27 1.34 -11.48
CA MET A 65 0.63 1.04 -12.76
C MET A 65 0.56 -0.48 -12.94
N THR A 66 -0.62 -0.98 -13.30
CA THR A 66 -0.81 -2.40 -13.56
C THR A 66 -0.54 -2.67 -15.03
N THR A 67 0.31 -3.63 -15.32
CA THR A 67 0.51 -4.18 -16.66
C THR A 67 0.11 -5.65 -16.65
N PHE A 68 0.25 -6.36 -17.78
CA PHE A 68 -0.18 -7.74 -17.91
C PHE A 68 0.99 -8.60 -18.39
N SER A 69 1.09 -9.81 -17.86
CA SER A 69 2.12 -10.78 -18.25
C SER A 69 1.92 -11.20 -19.70
N ASN A 70 3.02 -11.31 -20.46
CA ASN A 70 2.99 -11.86 -21.81
C ASN A 70 3.11 -13.39 -21.83
N GLU A 71 3.40 -14.01 -20.69
CA GLU A 71 3.74 -15.44 -20.60
C GLU A 71 2.78 -16.24 -19.72
N LYS A 72 2.11 -15.58 -18.77
CA LYS A 72 1.24 -16.23 -17.77
C LYS A 72 -0.21 -15.84 -17.97
N SER A 73 -1.09 -16.82 -17.89
CA SER A 73 -2.54 -16.63 -17.91
C SER A 73 -3.16 -17.17 -16.62
N ALA A 74 -4.24 -16.53 -16.17
CA ALA A 74 -4.98 -16.94 -14.98
C ALA A 74 -5.59 -18.33 -15.18
N ALA A 75 -5.36 -19.23 -14.23
CA ALA A 75 -5.85 -20.61 -14.32
C ALA A 75 -7.38 -20.70 -14.15
N ALA A 76 -7.94 -19.82 -13.32
CA ALA A 76 -9.36 -19.74 -13.01
C ALA A 76 -9.80 -18.28 -12.86
N ASP A 77 -11.11 -18.06 -12.81
CA ASP A 77 -11.68 -16.79 -12.38
C ASP A 77 -11.29 -16.53 -10.92
N ALA A 78 -10.50 -15.49 -10.67
CA ALA A 78 -9.99 -15.17 -9.35
C ALA A 78 -9.82 -13.67 -9.12
N THR A 79 -9.81 -13.27 -7.85
CA THR A 79 -9.40 -11.92 -7.46
C THR A 79 -7.89 -11.92 -7.25
N TYR A 80 -7.19 -11.09 -8.02
CA TYR A 80 -5.77 -10.85 -7.86
C TYR A 80 -5.54 -9.63 -6.98
N TYR A 81 -4.53 -9.68 -6.12
CA TYR A 81 -4.11 -8.58 -5.26
C TYR A 81 -2.60 -8.33 -5.32
N CYS A 82 -2.22 -7.07 -5.14
CA CYS A 82 -0.84 -6.65 -5.02
C CYS A 82 -0.53 -6.36 -3.56
N GLU A 83 0.29 -7.17 -2.92
CA GLU A 83 0.72 -6.99 -1.53
C GLU A 83 1.54 -5.71 -1.27
N ILE A 84 2.04 -5.03 -2.31
CA ILE A 84 2.77 -3.77 -2.17
C ILE A 84 1.81 -2.60 -1.97
N CYS A 85 0.87 -2.42 -2.90
CA CYS A 85 0.01 -1.24 -2.94
C CYS A 85 -1.45 -1.52 -2.57
N ASN A 86 -1.75 -2.74 -2.14
CA ASN A 86 -3.10 -3.19 -1.78
C ASN A 86 -4.13 -3.05 -2.91
N LYS A 87 -3.70 -3.09 -4.18
CA LYS A 87 -4.62 -3.04 -5.31
C LYS A 87 -5.23 -4.42 -5.54
N TYR A 88 -6.52 -4.47 -5.84
CA TYR A 88 -7.26 -5.68 -6.20
C TYR A 88 -7.85 -5.56 -7.60
N MET A 89 -7.99 -6.68 -8.30
CA MET A 89 -8.73 -6.76 -9.55
C MET A 89 -9.23 -8.19 -9.82
N ASN A 90 -10.38 -8.30 -10.47
CA ASN A 90 -10.90 -9.59 -10.91
C ASN A 90 -10.33 -9.91 -12.28
N VAL A 91 -9.88 -11.15 -12.47
CA VAL A 91 -9.30 -11.65 -13.71
C VAL A 91 -10.00 -12.96 -14.06
N LYS A 92 -10.36 -13.12 -15.33
CA LYS A 92 -11.03 -14.33 -15.83
C LYS A 92 -10.03 -15.42 -16.20
N SER A 93 -10.46 -16.67 -16.13
CA SER A 93 -9.66 -17.80 -16.61
C SER A 93 -9.21 -17.57 -18.06
N GLY A 94 -7.93 -17.79 -18.32
CA GLY A 94 -7.28 -17.58 -19.62
C GLY A 94 -6.85 -16.13 -19.90
N GLU A 95 -7.22 -15.15 -19.08
CA GLU A 95 -6.70 -13.78 -19.22
C GLU A 95 -5.27 -13.67 -18.67
N PRO A 96 -4.44 -12.76 -19.21
CA PRO A 96 -3.09 -12.52 -18.70
C PRO A 96 -3.05 -12.21 -17.20
N VAL A 97 -2.08 -12.80 -16.48
CA VAL A 97 -1.86 -12.50 -15.06
C VAL A 97 -1.41 -11.04 -14.92
N PRO A 98 -2.02 -10.23 -14.03
CA PRO A 98 -1.65 -8.84 -13.86
C PRO A 98 -0.33 -8.70 -13.10
N LEU A 99 0.44 -7.69 -13.49
CA LEU A 99 1.70 -7.26 -12.89
C LEU A 99 1.46 -5.92 -12.21
N CYS A 100 1.82 -5.77 -10.95
CA CYS A 100 1.66 -4.52 -10.21
C CYS A 100 2.84 -4.27 -9.28
N CYS A 101 3.30 -3.02 -9.24
CA CYS A 101 4.47 -2.61 -8.44
C CYS A 101 5.72 -3.46 -8.71
N GLY A 102 5.92 -3.89 -9.97
CA GLY A 102 7.11 -4.59 -10.44
C GLY A 102 7.10 -6.12 -10.27
N ARG A 103 5.98 -6.73 -9.82
CA ARG A 103 5.84 -8.19 -9.68
C ARG A 103 4.46 -8.68 -10.10
N ASP A 104 4.36 -9.99 -10.35
CA ASP A 104 3.08 -10.66 -10.53
C ASP A 104 2.20 -10.45 -9.29
N MET A 105 0.92 -10.15 -9.53
CA MET A 105 -0.08 -10.13 -8.47
C MET A 105 -0.41 -11.57 -8.05
N GLU A 106 -0.80 -11.73 -6.80
CA GLU A 106 -1.17 -13.02 -6.21
C GLU A 106 -2.69 -13.19 -6.23
N THR A 107 -3.20 -14.41 -6.22
CA THR A 107 -4.62 -14.67 -6.02
C THR A 107 -4.97 -14.61 -4.54
N ILE A 108 -6.15 -14.08 -4.21
CA ILE A 108 -6.80 -14.31 -2.92
C ILE A 108 -7.88 -15.36 -3.16
N ASP A 109 -7.84 -16.41 -2.35
CA ASP A 109 -8.88 -17.46 -2.30
C ASP A 109 -10.28 -16.87 -2.07
#